data_AF-A0A433RP10-F1
#
_entry.id   AF-A0A433RP10-F1
#
_cell.length_a   1.000
_cell.length_b   1.000
_cell.length_c   1.000
_cell.angle_alpha   90.00
_cell.angle_beta   90.00
_cell.angle_gamma   90.00
#
_symmetry.space_group_name_H-M   'P 1'
#
loop_
_entity.id
_entity.type
_entity.pdbx_description
1 polymer ?
#
loop_
_entity_poly.entity_id
_entity_poly.type
_entity_poly.pdbx_seq_one_letter_code
_entity_poly.pdbx_strand_id
1 'polypeptide(L)'
;DNQVKTQRDQVVLCPSLIKKLYEEHKKVTSKIKGANTPALFISSGTKGSITGKTYSRRFEKVKDAFLESVLKSGNQQDYLLLTSNTWSTHIGRGIFTNILLDLGLSATQVALARGDRNINSALHYVDEHTMLSTVQDAINNFRILL
;
A
#
# COMPACT_ATOMS: atom_id res chain seq x y z
N ASP A 1 17.60 -3.66 -15.25
CA ASP A 1 18.07 -3.71 -13.85
C ASP A 1 17.11 -3.01 -12.89
N ASN A 2 16.33 -3.77 -12.14
CA ASN A 2 15.57 -3.24 -11.01
C ASN A 2 15.90 -4.07 -9.77
N GLN A 3 17.18 -4.03 -9.41
CA GLN A 3 17.62 -4.39 -8.08
C GLN A 3 17.06 -3.34 -7.11
N VAL A 4 16.59 -3.77 -5.94
CA VAL A 4 16.20 -2.86 -4.86
C VAL A 4 17.40 -1.95 -4.58
N LYS A 5 17.28 -0.65 -4.88
CA LYS A 5 18.41 0.31 -4.83
C LYS A 5 19.03 0.48 -3.44
N THR A 6 18.40 -0.06 -2.39
CA THR A 6 18.91 -0.09 -1.00
C THR A 6 18.15 -1.15 -0.22
N GLN A 7 18.85 -2.13 0.36
CA GLN A 7 18.26 -3.11 1.27
C GLN A 7 17.75 -2.39 2.53
N ARG A 8 16.53 -2.72 2.98
CA ARG A 8 15.90 -2.11 4.15
C ARG A 8 15.01 -3.12 4.86
N ASP A 9 15.02 -3.06 6.17
CA ASP A 9 14.10 -3.82 7.00
C ASP A 9 12.80 -3.03 7.13
N GLN A 10 11.75 -3.49 6.45
CA GLN A 10 10.42 -2.89 6.49
C GLN A 10 9.50 -3.73 7.36
N VAL A 11 8.72 -3.05 8.20
CA VAL A 11 7.71 -3.70 9.03
C VAL A 11 6.61 -4.27 8.13
N VAL A 12 6.17 -5.49 8.42
CA VAL A 12 5.06 -6.14 7.74
C VAL A 12 3.78 -5.92 8.54
N LEU A 13 2.86 -5.14 7.99
CA LEU A 13 1.51 -5.00 8.54
C LEU A 13 0.71 -6.28 8.30
N CYS A 14 -0.14 -6.66 9.26
CA CYS A 14 -1.00 -7.85 9.18
C CYS A 14 -0.22 -9.15 8.89
N PRO A 15 0.74 -9.55 9.75
CA PRO A 15 1.68 -10.64 9.48
C PRO A 15 0.99 -11.98 9.22
N SER A 16 -0.16 -12.25 9.84
CA SER A 16 -0.93 -13.49 9.61
C SER A 16 -1.45 -13.59 8.18
N LEU A 17 -2.04 -12.52 7.65
CA LEU A 17 -2.53 -12.44 6.28
C LEU A 17 -1.37 -12.50 5.28
N ILE A 18 -0.32 -11.70 5.51
CA ILE A 18 0.84 -11.65 4.61
C ILE A 18 1.56 -13.00 4.57
N LYS A 19 1.73 -13.68 5.71
CA LYS A 19 2.30 -15.03 5.75
C LYS A 19 1.47 -16.00 4.90
N LYS A 20 0.14 -16.01 5.05
CA LYS A 20 -0.74 -16.86 4.23
C LYS A 20 -0.57 -16.57 2.73
N LEU A 21 -0.60 -15.29 2.34
CA LEU A 21 -0.43 -14.88 0.94
C LEU A 21 0.95 -15.26 0.40
N TYR A 22 2.00 -15.12 1.22
CA TYR A 22 3.36 -15.51 0.85
C TYR A 22 3.47 -17.01 0.59
N GLU A 23 2.92 -17.85 1.48
CA GLU A 23 2.96 -19.30 1.30
C GLU A 23 2.21 -19.75 0.05
N GLU A 24 1.02 -19.20 -0.21
CA GLU A 24 0.27 -19.49 -1.44
C GLU A 24 1.02 -19.02 -2.69
N HIS A 25 1.62 -17.82 -2.64
CA HIS A 25 2.46 -17.30 -3.71
C HIS A 25 3.67 -18.22 -3.98
N LYS A 26 4.31 -18.77 -2.94
CA LYS A 26 5.42 -19.72 -3.07
C LYS A 26 5.00 -21.03 -3.73
N LYS A 27 3.80 -21.55 -3.41
CA LYS A 27 3.23 -22.75 -4.05
C LYS A 27 2.95 -22.54 -5.54
N VAL A 28 2.48 -21.36 -5.93
CA VAL A 28 2.23 -21.03 -7.34
C VAL A 28 3.54 -20.82 -8.09
N THR A 29 4.45 -20.05 -7.51
CA THR A 29 5.71 -19.68 -8.18
C THR A 29 6.67 -20.85 -8.32
N SER A 30 6.69 -21.82 -7.39
CA SER A 30 7.55 -23.01 -7.50
C SER A 30 7.29 -23.82 -8.78
N LYS A 31 6.05 -23.80 -9.30
CA LYS A 31 5.67 -24.52 -10.54
C LYS A 31 6.17 -23.85 -11.83
N ILE A 32 6.50 -22.56 -11.77
CA ILE A 32 6.89 -21.75 -12.94
C ILE A 32 8.33 -21.24 -12.87
N LYS A 33 8.97 -21.35 -11.70
CA LYS A 33 10.30 -20.83 -11.42
C LYS A 33 11.33 -21.59 -12.24
N GLY A 34 12.07 -20.87 -13.10
CA GLY A 34 13.27 -21.40 -13.73
C GLY A 34 14.38 -21.64 -12.70
N ALA A 35 15.27 -22.59 -12.97
CA ALA A 35 16.30 -23.06 -12.03
C ALA A 35 17.11 -21.94 -11.35
N ASN A 36 17.28 -20.78 -12.01
CA ASN A 36 18.20 -19.72 -11.57
C ASN A 36 17.54 -18.34 -11.33
N THR A 37 16.22 -18.24 -11.14
CA THR A 37 15.58 -16.93 -10.91
C THR A 37 15.44 -16.64 -9.41
N PRO A 38 16.22 -15.72 -8.79
CA PRO A 38 16.06 -15.39 -7.36
C PRO A 38 14.85 -14.49 -7.05
N ALA A 39 14.14 -14.00 -8.08
CA ALA A 39 13.04 -13.06 -7.92
C ALA A 39 11.83 -13.66 -7.19
N LEU A 40 11.23 -12.88 -6.28
CA LEU A 40 9.98 -13.24 -5.61
C LEU A 40 8.81 -13.27 -6.58
N PHE A 41 8.66 -12.23 -7.41
CA PHE A 41 7.59 -12.13 -8.39
C PHE A 41 8.06 -12.54 -9.78
N ILE A 42 7.48 -13.62 -10.31
CA ILE A 42 7.92 -14.28 -11.54
C ILE A 42 6.85 -14.13 -12.63
N SER A 43 7.29 -13.94 -13.87
CA SER A 43 6.45 -13.99 -15.07
C SER A 43 6.32 -15.43 -15.55
N SER A 44 5.10 -15.93 -15.74
CA SER A 44 4.86 -17.28 -16.25
C SER A 44 5.38 -17.47 -17.68
N GLY A 45 5.31 -16.42 -18.52
CA GLY A 45 5.76 -16.49 -19.91
C GLY A 45 7.29 -16.49 -20.05
N THR A 46 7.97 -15.55 -19.38
CA THR A 46 9.43 -15.40 -19.51
C THR A 46 10.22 -16.21 -18.48
N LYS A 47 9.56 -16.77 -17.46
CA LYS A 47 10.15 -17.45 -16.29
C LYS A 47 11.17 -16.60 -15.49
N GLY A 48 11.29 -15.32 -15.81
CA GLY A 48 12.13 -14.32 -15.15
C GLY A 48 11.32 -13.38 -14.24
N SER A 49 12.00 -12.38 -13.66
CA SER A 49 11.37 -11.35 -12.82
C SER A 49 10.32 -10.55 -13.59
N ILE A 50 9.21 -10.20 -12.95
CA ILE A 50 8.27 -9.23 -13.55
C ILE A 50 8.88 -7.84 -13.61
N THR A 51 8.47 -7.05 -14.61
CA THR A 51 8.82 -5.62 -14.69
C THR A 51 7.83 -4.77 -13.91
N GLY A 52 8.20 -3.52 -13.59
CA GLY A 52 7.28 -2.55 -12.99
C GLY A 52 6.02 -2.35 -13.83
N LYS A 53 6.14 -2.25 -15.16
CA LYS A 53 5.00 -2.15 -16.08
C LYS A 53 4.06 -3.36 -15.96
N THR A 54 4.61 -4.57 -15.86
CA THR A 54 3.81 -5.78 -15.66
C THR A 54 3.10 -5.77 -14.31
N TYR A 55 3.79 -5.33 -13.25
CA TYR A 55 3.20 -5.18 -11.92
C TYR A 55 2.03 -4.19 -11.92
N SER A 56 2.23 -2.96 -12.44
CA SER A 56 1.17 -1.95 -12.53
C SER A 56 -0.03 -2.45 -13.33
N ARG A 57 0.19 -3.10 -14.49
CA ARG A 57 -0.91 -3.67 -15.28
C ARG A 57 -1.69 -4.75 -14.51
N ARG A 58 -1.02 -5.58 -13.71
CA ARG A 58 -1.68 -6.60 -12.89
C ARG A 58 -2.43 -5.96 -11.72
N PHE A 59 -1.88 -4.91 -11.14
CA PHE A 59 -2.55 -4.13 -10.10
C PHE A 59 -3.85 -3.51 -10.60
N GLU A 60 -3.85 -2.86 -11.77
CA GLU A 60 -5.08 -2.27 -12.34
C GLU A 60 -6.18 -3.32 -12.53
N LYS A 61 -5.84 -4.54 -13.00
CA LYS A 61 -6.82 -5.63 -13.09
C LYS A 61 -7.46 -6.00 -11.75
N VAL A 62 -6.66 -6.02 -10.68
CA VAL A 62 -7.16 -6.31 -9.33
C VAL A 62 -8.02 -5.15 -8.82
N LYS A 63 -7.60 -3.90 -9.09
CA LYS A 63 -8.36 -2.71 -8.78
C LYS A 63 -9.73 -2.71 -9.47
N ASP A 64 -9.78 -3.01 -10.77
CA ASP A 64 -11.04 -3.03 -11.52
C ASP A 64 -12.01 -4.08 -10.94
N ALA A 65 -11.51 -5.29 -10.67
CA ALA A 65 -12.30 -6.36 -10.05
C ALA A 65 -12.76 -5.99 -8.62
N PHE A 66 -11.92 -5.29 -7.87
CA PHE A 66 -12.27 -4.79 -6.54
C PHE A 66 -13.39 -3.74 -6.62
N LEU A 67 -13.26 -2.73 -7.50
CA LEU A 67 -14.27 -1.70 -7.70
C LEU A 67 -15.62 -2.30 -8.14
N GLU A 68 -15.59 -3.29 -9.04
CA GLU A 68 -16.78 -4.02 -9.44
C GLU A 68 -17.43 -4.75 -8.24
N SER A 69 -16.63 -5.35 -7.36
CA SER A 69 -17.15 -5.99 -6.14
C SER A 69 -17.80 -4.99 -5.18
N VAL A 70 -17.20 -3.81 -4.98
CA VAL A 70 -17.76 -2.74 -4.13
C VAL A 70 -19.11 -2.27 -4.66
N LEU A 71 -19.21 -2.07 -5.98
CA LEU A 71 -20.46 -1.69 -6.64
C LEU A 71 -21.54 -2.77 -6.47
N LYS A 72 -21.19 -4.05 -6.67
CA LYS A 72 -22.13 -5.18 -6.51
C LYS A 72 -22.60 -5.38 -5.08
N SER A 73 -21.78 -5.03 -4.09
CA SER A 73 -22.17 -5.07 -2.68
C SER A 73 -23.12 -3.94 -2.26
N GLY A 74 -23.53 -3.06 -3.19
CA GLY A 74 -24.44 -1.96 -2.91
C GLY A 74 -23.78 -0.76 -2.21
N ASN A 75 -22.46 -0.75 -2.09
CA ASN A 75 -21.73 0.33 -1.42
C ASN A 75 -21.38 1.46 -2.41
N GLN A 76 -22.42 2.20 -2.81
CA GLN A 76 -22.33 3.22 -3.83
C GLN A 76 -21.45 4.42 -3.42
N GLN A 77 -21.44 4.77 -2.12
CA GLN A 77 -20.63 5.89 -1.62
C GLN A 77 -19.14 5.58 -1.73
N ASP A 78 -18.70 4.40 -1.31
CA ASP A 78 -17.29 4.01 -1.42
C ASP A 78 -16.86 3.86 -2.88
N TYR A 79 -17.75 3.32 -3.73
CA TYR A 79 -17.47 3.24 -5.16
C TYR A 79 -17.22 4.63 -5.77
N LEU A 80 -18.08 5.61 -5.48
CA LEU A 80 -17.93 6.98 -5.96
C LEU A 80 -16.65 7.64 -5.41
N LEU A 81 -16.35 7.44 -4.12
CA LEU A 81 -15.12 7.95 -3.51
C LEU A 81 -13.87 7.37 -4.21
N LEU A 82 -13.84 6.05 -4.41
CA LEU A 82 -12.69 5.36 -5.00
C LEU A 82 -12.52 5.65 -6.50
N THR A 83 -13.60 5.98 -7.22
CA THR A 83 -13.55 6.25 -8.66
C THR A 83 -13.38 7.73 -9.00
N SER A 84 -13.79 8.64 -8.13
CA SER A 84 -13.56 10.09 -8.29
C SER A 84 -12.11 10.50 -8.07
N ASN A 85 -11.31 9.63 -7.44
CA ASN A 85 -9.90 9.88 -7.15
C ASN A 85 -8.98 9.04 -8.04
N THR A 86 -7.88 9.63 -8.50
CA THR A 86 -6.86 8.88 -9.24
C THR A 86 -5.94 8.14 -8.28
N TRP A 87 -5.90 6.82 -8.36
CA TRP A 87 -4.98 5.99 -7.58
C TRP A 87 -4.47 4.79 -8.36
N SER A 88 -3.27 4.36 -8.01
CA SER A 88 -2.56 3.22 -8.61
C SER A 88 -1.75 2.50 -7.53
N THR A 89 -0.72 1.76 -7.91
CA THR A 89 0.17 1.01 -6.99
C THR A 89 0.69 1.81 -5.78
N HIS A 90 0.85 3.13 -5.90
CA HIS A 90 1.30 3.98 -4.79
C HIS A 90 0.30 4.13 -3.64
N ILE A 91 -0.97 3.76 -3.84
CA ILE A 91 -1.99 3.79 -2.77
C ILE A 91 -1.56 2.95 -1.56
N GLY A 92 -0.88 1.82 -1.78
CA GLY A 92 -0.42 0.95 -0.70
C GLY A 92 0.58 1.64 0.21
N ARG A 93 1.42 2.53 -0.34
CA ARG A 93 2.36 3.33 0.45
C ARG A 93 1.66 4.45 1.23
N GLY A 94 0.57 5.01 0.69
CA GLY A 94 -0.31 5.94 1.42
C GLY A 94 -1.01 5.24 2.59
N ILE A 95 -1.68 4.11 2.33
CA ILE A 95 -2.37 3.31 3.35
C ILE A 95 -1.41 2.88 4.46
N PHE A 96 -0.23 2.35 4.09
CA PHE A 96 0.79 1.97 5.07
C PHE A 96 1.16 3.15 5.97
N THR A 97 1.32 4.35 5.41
CA THR A 97 1.66 5.54 6.18
C THR A 97 0.55 6.04 7.08
N ASN A 98 -0.70 6.05 6.60
CA ASN A 98 -1.82 6.44 7.43
C ASN A 98 -1.93 5.50 8.65
N ILE A 99 -1.76 4.19 8.45
CA ILE A 99 -1.73 3.23 9.57
C ILE A 99 -0.62 3.56 10.57
N LEU A 100 0.59 3.92 10.11
CA LEU A 100 1.67 4.30 11.03
C LEU A 100 1.37 5.61 11.79
N LEU A 101 0.74 6.58 11.14
CA LEU A 101 0.33 7.84 11.78
C LEU A 101 -0.77 7.60 12.81
N ASP A 102 -1.74 6.75 12.51
CA ASP A 102 -2.81 6.36 13.43
C ASP A 102 -2.27 5.59 14.65
N LEU A 103 -1.11 4.93 14.51
CA LEU A 103 -0.37 4.32 15.63
C LEU A 103 0.47 5.34 16.43
N GLY A 104 0.42 6.62 16.09
CA GLY A 104 1.11 7.70 16.80
C GLY A 104 2.60 7.84 16.47
N LEU A 105 3.07 7.30 15.35
CA LEU A 105 4.48 7.46 14.96
C LEU A 105 4.76 8.89 14.50
N SER A 106 5.89 9.43 14.97
CA SER A 106 6.44 10.71 14.49
C SER A 106 6.90 10.63 13.03
N ALA A 107 7.04 11.79 12.38
CA ALA A 107 7.54 11.90 11.00
C ALA A 107 8.85 11.12 10.75
N THR A 108 9.78 11.18 11.70
CA THR A 108 11.05 10.45 11.64
C THR A 108 10.84 8.95 11.68
N GLN A 109 9.99 8.46 12.58
CA GLN A 109 9.70 7.03 12.70
C GLN A 109 8.95 6.50 11.47
N VAL A 110 8.03 7.29 10.91
CA VAL A 110 7.35 6.99 9.65
C VAL A 110 8.36 6.92 8.49
N ALA A 111 9.29 7.88 8.38
CA ALA A 111 10.33 7.87 7.36
C ALA A 111 11.22 6.63 7.47
N LEU A 112 11.61 6.24 8.70
CA LEU A 112 12.38 5.03 8.96
C LEU A 112 11.61 3.76 8.54
N ALA A 113 10.34 3.63 8.96
CA ALA A 113 9.51 2.47 8.65
C ALA A 113 9.19 2.34 7.14
N ARG A 114 9.04 3.47 6.43
CA ARG A 114 8.88 3.49 4.95
C ARG A 114 10.19 3.25 4.21
N GLY A 115 11.34 3.44 4.86
CA GLY A 115 12.64 3.36 4.21
C GLY A 115 12.97 4.59 3.35
N ASP A 116 12.46 5.76 3.73
CA ASP A 116 12.64 6.99 2.97
C ASP A 116 14.09 7.49 3.11
N ARG A 117 14.67 8.01 2.03
CA ARG A 117 16.00 8.64 2.07
C ARG A 117 15.95 10.08 2.57
N ASN A 118 14.78 10.70 2.51
CA ASN A 118 14.55 12.07 2.89
C ASN A 118 13.27 12.13 3.73
N ILE A 119 13.39 12.69 4.94
CA ILE A 119 12.29 12.88 5.87
C ILE A 119 11.17 13.75 5.30
N ASN A 120 11.47 14.65 4.36
CA ASN A 120 10.47 15.49 3.69
C ASN A 120 9.40 14.66 2.97
N SER A 121 9.73 13.44 2.53
CA SER A 121 8.74 12.52 1.93
C SER A 121 7.75 11.94 2.93
N ALA A 122 8.01 12.01 4.23
CA ALA A 122 7.12 11.63 5.31
C ALA A 122 6.44 12.84 5.97
N LEU A 123 7.13 13.98 6.07
CA LEU A 123 6.62 15.21 6.68
C LEU A 123 5.28 15.66 6.07
N HIS A 124 5.16 15.67 4.73
CA HIS A 124 3.91 16.05 4.08
C HIS A 124 2.69 15.23 4.58
N TYR A 125 2.86 13.93 4.83
CA TYR A 125 1.77 13.08 5.33
C TYR A 125 1.43 13.37 6.79
N VAL A 126 2.45 13.68 7.59
CA VAL A 126 2.28 13.99 9.02
C VAL A 126 1.60 15.35 9.19
N ASP A 127 2.00 16.34 8.40
CA ASP A 127 1.42 17.68 8.44
C ASP A 127 -0.06 17.64 8.05
N GLU A 128 -0.40 16.91 6.98
CA GLU A 128 -1.79 16.72 6.53
C GLU A 128 -2.62 15.99 7.60
N HIS A 129 -2.11 14.90 8.18
CA HIS A 129 -2.80 14.14 9.23
C HIS A 129 -3.01 14.96 10.51
N THR A 130 -1.98 15.67 10.96
CA THR A 130 -2.04 16.53 12.16
C THR A 130 -3.03 17.67 11.96
N MET A 131 -3.04 18.29 10.77
CA MET A 131 -4.01 19.34 10.43
C MET A 131 -5.44 18.81 10.50
N LEU A 132 -5.71 17.66 9.85
CA LEU A 132 -7.04 17.05 9.85
C LEU A 132 -7.49 16.65 11.26
N SER A 133 -6.61 16.06 12.06
CA SER A 133 -6.90 15.71 13.47
C SER A 133 -7.25 16.96 14.27
N THR A 134 -6.44 18.02 14.16
CA THR A 134 -6.66 19.28 14.88
C THR A 134 -7.99 19.92 14.51
N VAL A 135 -8.33 19.93 13.22
CA VAL A 135 -9.63 20.46 12.74
C VAL A 135 -10.78 19.61 13.26
N GLN A 136 -10.66 18.28 13.24
CA GLN A 136 -11.70 17.38 13.74
C GLN A 136 -11.93 17.55 15.25
N ASP A 137 -10.85 17.70 16.02
CA ASP A 137 -10.92 17.97 17.46
C ASP A 137 -11.60 19.31 17.74
N ALA A 138 -11.28 20.35 16.98
CA ALA A 138 -11.94 21.64 17.09
C ALA A 138 -13.45 21.55 16.81
N ILE A 139 -13.86 20.85 15.74
CA ILE A 139 -15.28 20.62 15.39
C ILE A 139 -16.01 19.86 16.51
N ASN A 140 -15.39 18.80 17.04
CA ASN A 140 -15.98 18.00 18.10
C ASN A 140 -16.15 18.81 19.40
N ASN A 141 -15.15 19.62 19.76
CA ASN A 141 -15.24 20.52 20.91
C ASN A 141 -16.32 21.60 20.72
N PHE A 142 -16.46 22.15 19.52
CA PHE A 142 -17.55 23.09 19.21
C PHE A 142 -18.94 22.45 19.34
N ARG A 143 -19.11 21.19 18.94
CA ARG A 143 -20.38 20.45 19.09
C ARG A 143 -20.77 20.16 20.53
N ILE A 144 -19.80 20.04 21.45
CA ILE A 144 -20.07 19.79 22.88
C ILE A 144 -20.50 21.08 23.61
N LEU A 145 -20.18 22.25 23.04
CA LEU A 145 -20.49 23.56 23.62
C LEU A 145 -21.85 24.15 23.18
N LEU A 146 -22.60 23.45 22.32
CA LEU A 146 -23.95 23.79 21.86
C LEU A 146 -24.99 22.81 22.43
#